data_AF-A0A8C5E2H5-F1
#
_entry.id   AF-A0A8C5E2H5-F1
#
_cell.length_a   1.000
_cell.length_b   1.000
_cell.length_c   1.000
_cell.angle_alpha   90.00
_cell.angle_beta   90.00
_cell.angle_gamma   90.00
#
_symmetry.space_group_name_H-M   'P 1'
#
loop_
_entity.id
_entity.type
_entity.pdbx_description
1 polymer ?
#
loop_
_entity_poly.entity_id
_entity_poly.type
_entity_poly.pdbx_seq_one_letter_code
_entity_poly.pdbx_strand_id
1 'polypeptide(L)'
;MLSFAYFVLCIRCLCRLLKVDLPEPKRGVLLELYVQSVLFCREHNFSREQTSTFLSIIKSIHDLNVETPFDNIEQCVSYCKELLLCHSVRRPPFSINLFGPEEIKCVFEYIYTSYFKHFKLYKYVFTPEVKLDLSLTYSETVEEEPLQPHTTVNSSEPDPTSEVKALIEQAVRKQIAFVSGELDQRMKDMALQHNGSPQPPQPKNNKKQ
;
A
#
# COMPACT_ATOMS: atom_id res chain seq x y z
N MET A 1 -27.27 -1.17 35.56
CA MET A 1 -26.51 0.11 35.66
C MET A 1 -25.01 -0.08 35.92
N LEU A 2 -24.55 -1.09 36.69
CA LEU A 2 -23.10 -1.33 36.88
C LEU A 2 -22.32 -1.69 35.59
N SER A 3 -22.96 -2.31 34.59
CA SER A 3 -22.32 -2.64 33.30
C SER A 3 -22.00 -1.40 32.45
N PHE A 4 -22.82 -0.35 32.53
CA PHE A 4 -22.60 0.90 31.80
C PHE A 4 -21.47 1.75 32.42
N ALA A 5 -21.32 1.70 33.75
CA ALA A 5 -20.23 2.36 34.46
C ALA A 5 -18.87 1.71 34.18
N TYR A 6 -18.80 0.37 34.12
CA TYR A 6 -17.58 -0.34 33.70
C TYR A 6 -17.23 -0.13 32.23
N PHE A 7 -18.24 0.01 31.36
CA PHE A 7 -18.06 0.34 29.94
C PHE A 7 -17.44 1.74 29.75
N VAL A 8 -17.96 2.76 30.46
CA VAL A 8 -17.42 4.13 30.44
C VAL A 8 -16.05 4.20 31.11
N LEU A 9 -15.81 3.43 32.19
CA LEU A 9 -14.51 3.38 32.86
C LEU A 9 -13.46 2.66 31.99
N CYS A 10 -13.84 1.61 31.26
CA CYS A 10 -12.95 0.91 30.32
C CYS A 10 -12.56 1.82 29.15
N ILE A 11 -13.51 2.53 28.52
CA ILE A 11 -13.22 3.52 27.48
C ILE A 11 -12.32 4.65 28.02
N ARG A 12 -12.59 5.17 29.21
CA ARG A 12 -11.82 6.29 29.79
C ARG A 12 -10.43 5.87 30.29
N CYS A 13 -10.24 4.60 30.62
CA CYS A 13 -8.93 3.99 30.86
C CYS A 13 -8.22 3.66 29.54
N LEU A 14 -8.92 3.14 28.52
CA LEU A 14 -8.38 2.91 27.19
C LEU A 14 -7.88 4.22 26.57
N CYS A 15 -8.65 5.31 26.62
CA CYS A 15 -8.25 6.61 26.10
C CYS A 15 -7.00 7.18 26.80
N ARG A 16 -6.87 6.96 28.12
CA ARG A 16 -5.67 7.34 28.89
C ARG A 16 -4.48 6.43 28.62
N LEU A 17 -4.70 5.13 28.46
CA LEU A 17 -3.68 4.12 28.19
C LEU A 17 -3.15 4.21 26.74
N LEU A 18 -4.02 4.55 25.79
CA LEU A 18 -3.68 4.73 24.38
C LEU A 18 -3.15 6.13 24.03
N LYS A 19 -3.05 7.07 24.99
CA LYS A 19 -2.68 8.48 24.72
C LYS A 19 -3.47 9.06 23.53
N VAL A 20 -4.79 8.91 23.53
CA VAL A 20 -5.65 9.46 22.45
C VAL A 20 -5.84 10.97 22.66
N ASP A 21 -4.75 11.73 22.54
CA ASP A 21 -4.76 13.19 22.45
C ASP A 21 -4.74 13.60 20.97
N LEU A 22 -5.68 13.03 20.21
CA LEU A 22 -5.80 13.29 18.78
C LEU A 22 -6.84 14.37 18.53
N PRO A 23 -6.59 15.31 17.59
CA PRO A 23 -7.60 16.23 17.14
C PRO A 23 -8.74 15.50 16.44
N GLU A 24 -9.96 16.03 16.54
CA GLU A 24 -11.06 15.59 15.69
C GLU A 24 -10.70 15.85 14.21
N PRO A 25 -11.06 14.96 13.26
CA PRO A 25 -11.96 13.80 13.39
C PRO A 25 -11.28 12.48 13.76
N LYS A 26 -9.95 12.46 13.90
CA LYS A 26 -9.18 11.22 14.12
C LYS A 26 -9.60 10.49 15.39
N ARG A 27 -9.88 11.26 16.44
CA ARG A 27 -10.38 10.74 17.73
C ARG A 27 -11.73 10.04 17.59
N GLY A 28 -12.71 10.66 16.92
CA GLY A 28 -14.02 10.06 16.69
C GLY A 28 -13.94 8.72 15.94
N VAL A 29 -13.16 8.67 14.85
CA VAL A 29 -12.97 7.44 14.06
C VAL A 29 -12.33 6.32 14.87
N LEU A 30 -11.29 6.66 15.65
CA LEU A 30 -10.59 5.66 16.46
C LEU A 30 -11.48 5.13 17.61
N LEU A 31 -12.26 6.02 18.24
CA LEU A 31 -13.19 5.63 19.29
C LEU A 31 -14.29 4.71 18.75
N GLU A 32 -14.85 5.02 17.59
CA GLU A 32 -15.85 4.19 16.92
C GLU A 32 -15.30 2.78 16.66
N LEU A 33 -14.08 2.67 16.12
CA LEU A 33 -13.41 1.38 15.90
C LEU A 33 -13.33 0.54 17.19
N TYR A 34 -12.91 1.14 18.30
CA TYR A 34 -12.81 0.43 19.58
C TYR A 34 -14.17 0.08 20.18
N VAL A 35 -15.17 0.97 20.08
CA VAL A 35 -16.53 0.70 20.55
C VAL A 35 -17.14 -0.48 19.80
N GLN A 36 -17.05 -0.49 18.47
CA GLN A 36 -17.52 -1.60 17.65
C GLN A 36 -16.80 -2.90 17.99
N SER A 37 -15.49 -2.85 18.25
CA SER A 37 -14.70 -4.00 18.66
C SER A 37 -15.18 -4.60 20.00
N VAL A 38 -15.49 -3.75 20.99
CA VAL A 38 -16.04 -4.20 22.28
C VAL A 38 -17.45 -4.77 22.13
N LEU A 39 -18.29 -4.16 21.30
CA LEU A 39 -19.64 -4.67 21.04
C LEU A 39 -19.59 -6.07 20.43
N PHE A 40 -18.72 -6.30 19.46
CA PHE A 40 -18.47 -7.62 18.89
C PHE A 40 -18.06 -8.65 19.96
N CYS A 41 -17.08 -8.32 20.82
CA CYS A 41 -16.68 -9.21 21.91
C CYS A 41 -17.85 -9.56 22.85
N ARG A 42 -18.74 -8.58 23.11
CA ARG A 42 -19.91 -8.80 23.96
C ARG A 42 -20.94 -9.72 23.31
N GLU A 43 -21.17 -9.57 22.00
CA GLU A 43 -22.09 -10.41 21.24
C GLU A 43 -21.63 -11.87 21.18
N HIS A 44 -20.31 -12.09 21.10
CA HIS A 44 -19.70 -13.41 21.10
C HIS A 44 -19.35 -13.95 22.51
N ASN A 45 -19.77 -13.26 23.58
CA ASN A 45 -19.53 -13.64 24.99
C ASN A 45 -18.05 -13.89 25.35
N PHE A 46 -17.14 -13.10 24.77
CA PHE A 46 -15.72 -13.22 25.10
C PHE A 46 -15.41 -12.82 26.54
N SER A 47 -14.40 -13.46 27.12
CA SER A 47 -13.86 -13.15 28.43
C SER A 47 -13.24 -11.75 28.47
N ARG A 48 -12.95 -11.27 29.68
CA ARG A 48 -12.30 -9.96 29.87
C ARG A 48 -10.89 -9.96 29.26
N GLU A 49 -10.18 -11.06 29.42
CA GLU A 49 -8.84 -11.27 28.90
C GLU A 49 -8.87 -11.36 27.38
N GLN A 50 -9.80 -12.14 26.80
CA GLN A 50 -10.01 -12.21 25.35
C GLN A 50 -10.33 -10.83 24.75
N THR A 51 -11.24 -10.07 25.37
CA THR A 51 -11.59 -8.72 24.92
C THR A 51 -10.38 -7.78 24.96
N SER A 52 -9.58 -7.83 26.02
CA SER A 52 -8.36 -7.02 26.15
C SER A 52 -7.33 -7.39 25.09
N THR A 53 -7.13 -8.67 24.83
CA THR A 53 -6.23 -9.15 23.78
C THR A 53 -6.72 -8.73 22.41
N PHE A 54 -8.01 -8.88 22.11
CA PHE A 54 -8.59 -8.47 20.83
C PHE A 54 -8.41 -6.97 20.56
N LEU A 55 -8.70 -6.12 21.54
CA LEU A 55 -8.47 -4.68 21.43
C LEU A 55 -6.99 -4.34 21.20
N SER A 56 -6.09 -5.10 21.82
CA SER A 56 -4.64 -4.94 21.62
C SER A 56 -4.23 -5.34 20.20
N ILE A 57 -4.79 -6.42 19.64
CA ILE A 57 -4.55 -6.83 18.25
C ILE A 57 -5.03 -5.74 17.28
N ILE A 58 -6.26 -5.23 17.46
CA ILE A 58 -6.80 -4.14 16.64
C ILE A 58 -5.90 -2.91 16.69
N LYS A 59 -5.44 -2.53 17.89
CA LYS A 59 -4.50 -1.42 18.08
C LYS A 59 -3.21 -1.65 17.30
N SER A 60 -2.57 -2.81 17.45
CA SER A 60 -1.29 -3.10 16.78
C SER A 60 -1.43 -3.12 15.25
N ILE A 61 -2.55 -3.64 14.72
CA ILE A 61 -2.85 -3.59 13.28
C ILE A 61 -3.05 -2.14 12.83
N HIS A 62 -3.73 -1.32 13.64
CA HIS A 62 -3.95 0.09 13.32
C HIS A 62 -2.65 0.89 13.30
N ASP A 63 -1.80 0.72 14.31
CA ASP A 63 -0.51 1.38 14.40
C ASP A 63 0.36 1.03 13.16
N LEU A 64 0.42 -0.25 12.76
CA LEU A 64 1.14 -0.69 11.57
C LEU A 64 0.56 -0.10 10.27
N ASN A 65 -0.76 0.02 10.15
CA ASN A 65 -1.38 0.64 8.99
C ASN A 65 -1.01 2.13 8.86
N VAL A 66 -0.92 2.85 9.99
CA VAL A 66 -0.66 4.30 10.01
C VAL A 66 0.84 4.63 9.92
N GLU A 67 1.72 3.68 10.23
CA GLU A 67 3.18 3.84 10.19
C GLU A 67 3.70 4.33 8.83
N THR A 68 3.03 3.95 7.73
CA THR A 68 3.45 4.30 6.37
C THR A 68 2.30 4.87 5.55
N PRO A 69 2.53 5.93 4.74
CA PRO A 69 1.54 6.45 3.81
C PRO A 69 1.27 5.48 2.64
N PHE A 70 2.15 4.50 2.39
CA PHE A 70 2.03 3.54 1.31
C PHE A 70 1.06 2.41 1.64
N ASP A 71 0.51 1.75 0.62
CA ASP A 71 -0.36 0.59 0.80
C ASP A 71 0.43 -0.58 1.40
N ASN A 72 0.04 -1.01 2.61
CA ASN A 72 0.66 -2.10 3.35
C ASN A 72 -0.38 -3.12 3.83
N ILE A 73 -1.49 -3.28 3.10
CA ILE A 73 -2.58 -4.18 3.47
C ILE A 73 -2.12 -5.63 3.65
N GLU A 74 -1.27 -6.16 2.76
CA GLU A 74 -0.78 -7.53 2.84
C GLU A 74 0.05 -7.77 4.10
N GLN A 75 0.90 -6.81 4.46
CA GLN A 75 1.71 -6.85 5.67
C GLN A 75 0.82 -6.84 6.91
N CYS A 76 -0.20 -5.96 6.94
CA CYS A 76 -1.15 -5.90 8.04
C CYS A 76 -1.97 -7.19 8.19
N VAL A 77 -2.37 -7.82 7.09
CA VAL A 77 -3.08 -9.10 7.10
C VAL A 77 -2.17 -10.22 7.59
N SER A 78 -0.91 -10.28 7.14
CA SER A 78 0.07 -11.26 7.62
C SER A 78 0.31 -11.10 9.12
N TYR A 79 0.54 -9.88 9.57
CA TYR A 79 0.76 -9.56 10.98
C TYR A 79 -0.45 -9.91 11.86
N CYS A 80 -1.68 -9.64 11.37
CA CYS A 80 -2.90 -10.05 12.04
C CYS A 80 -2.96 -11.58 12.25
N LYS A 81 -2.64 -12.37 11.21
CA LYS A 81 -2.61 -13.83 11.31
C LYS A 81 -1.57 -14.32 12.32
N GLU A 82 -0.39 -13.72 12.34
CA GLU A 82 0.67 -14.03 13.30
C GLU A 82 0.22 -13.75 14.74
N LEU A 83 -0.35 -12.56 15.00
CA LEU A 83 -0.87 -12.21 16.33
C LEU A 83 -1.96 -13.18 16.80
N LEU A 84 -2.92 -13.51 15.93
CA LEU A 84 -3.98 -14.46 16.27
C LEU A 84 -3.42 -15.86 16.56
N LEU A 85 -2.42 -16.30 15.81
CA LEU A 85 -1.76 -17.59 16.04
C LEU A 85 -1.01 -17.59 17.38
N CYS A 86 -0.30 -16.50 17.71
CA CYS A 86 0.38 -16.34 18.99
C CYS A 86 -0.57 -16.43 20.18
N HIS A 87 -1.81 -15.93 20.06
CA HIS A 87 -2.81 -15.99 21.13
C HIS A 87 -3.67 -17.27 21.12
N SER A 88 -3.47 -18.14 20.13
CA SER A 88 -4.12 -19.45 20.02
C SER A 88 -3.26 -20.59 20.55
N VAL A 89 -1.97 -20.57 20.25
CA VAL A 89 -1.08 -21.70 20.50
C VAL A 89 -0.49 -21.59 21.89
N ARG A 90 -0.52 -22.66 22.68
CA ARG A 90 0.04 -22.70 24.05
C ARG A 90 1.57 -22.93 24.01
N ARG A 91 2.36 -21.87 24.21
CA ARG A 91 3.83 -21.89 24.34
C ARG A 91 4.25 -21.00 25.53
N PRO A 92 4.38 -21.57 26.74
CA PRO A 92 5.04 -20.87 27.85
C PRO A 92 6.48 -20.54 27.40
N PRO A 93 7.05 -19.33 27.60
CA PRO A 93 6.62 -18.23 28.49
C PRO A 93 5.80 -17.08 27.84
N PHE A 94 5.36 -17.18 26.58
CA PHE A 94 4.80 -16.03 25.83
C PHE A 94 3.34 -16.16 25.38
N SER A 95 2.74 -17.34 25.38
CA SER A 95 1.36 -17.50 24.90
C SER A 95 0.45 -18.33 25.80
N ILE A 96 -0.69 -17.71 26.10
CA ILE A 96 -1.82 -18.27 26.84
C ILE A 96 -2.86 -18.65 25.79
N ASN A 97 -3.42 -19.87 25.88
CA ASN A 97 -4.50 -20.33 25.01
C ASN A 97 -5.78 -19.54 25.32
N LEU A 98 -5.89 -18.35 24.74
CA LEU A 98 -7.00 -17.41 24.99
C LEU A 98 -8.15 -17.64 24.03
N PHE A 99 -7.87 -18.02 22.78
CA PHE A 99 -8.89 -18.23 21.78
C PHE A 99 -8.86 -19.66 21.24
N GLY A 100 -10.04 -20.28 21.21
CA GLY A 100 -10.28 -21.51 20.49
C GLY A 100 -10.22 -21.31 18.96
N PRO A 101 -10.13 -22.41 18.19
CA PRO A 101 -9.99 -22.34 16.73
C PRO A 101 -11.19 -21.69 16.03
N GLU A 102 -12.41 -21.90 16.54
CA GLU A 102 -13.62 -21.27 15.98
C GLU A 102 -13.70 -19.78 16.31
N GLU A 103 -13.28 -19.39 17.53
CA GLU A 103 -13.25 -17.99 17.94
C GLU A 103 -12.25 -17.19 17.09
N ILE A 104 -11.10 -17.76 16.75
CA ILE A 104 -10.09 -17.11 15.90
C ILE A 104 -10.61 -16.86 14.49
N LYS A 105 -11.30 -17.85 13.89
CA LYS A 105 -11.90 -17.68 12.57
C LYS A 105 -12.91 -16.53 12.61
N CYS A 106 -13.78 -16.52 13.61
CA CYS A 106 -14.77 -15.47 13.79
C CYS A 106 -14.12 -14.09 13.99
N VAL A 107 -13.10 -14.00 14.84
CA VAL A 107 -12.32 -12.77 15.05
C VAL A 107 -11.66 -12.30 13.76
N PHE A 108 -11.02 -13.21 13.02
CA PHE A 108 -10.35 -12.86 11.77
C PHE A 108 -11.33 -12.36 10.70
N GLU A 109 -12.48 -13.03 10.53
CA GLU A 109 -13.55 -12.60 9.63
C GLU A 109 -14.10 -11.23 10.02
N TYR A 110 -14.28 -10.98 11.32
CA TYR A 110 -14.70 -9.68 11.83
C TYR A 110 -13.66 -8.61 11.48
N ILE A 111 -12.37 -8.82 11.76
CA ILE A 111 -11.30 -7.86 11.42
C ILE A 111 -11.29 -7.60 9.91
N TYR A 112 -11.44 -8.64 9.10
CA TYR A 112 -11.47 -8.49 7.65
C TYR A 112 -12.63 -7.63 7.16
N THR A 113 -13.81 -7.85 7.71
CA THR A 113 -15.04 -7.18 7.27
C THR A 113 -15.17 -5.77 7.83
N SER A 114 -14.73 -5.55 9.07
CA SER A 114 -14.88 -4.27 9.79
C SER A 114 -13.68 -3.34 9.60
N TYR A 115 -12.46 -3.86 9.60
CA TYR A 115 -11.25 -3.06 9.54
C TYR A 115 -10.66 -3.04 8.13
N PHE A 116 -10.30 -4.21 7.57
CA PHE A 116 -9.61 -4.27 6.27
C PHE A 116 -10.50 -3.81 5.10
N LYS A 117 -11.81 -4.03 5.16
CA LYS A 117 -12.76 -3.44 4.19
C LYS A 117 -12.67 -1.92 4.10
N HIS A 118 -12.37 -1.25 5.21
CA HIS A 118 -12.27 0.20 5.33
C HIS A 118 -10.81 0.68 5.43
N PHE A 119 -9.84 -0.13 4.99
CA PHE A 119 -8.42 0.14 5.11
C PHE A 119 -8.00 1.53 4.57
N LYS A 120 -8.51 1.91 3.39
CA LYS A 120 -8.24 3.20 2.76
C LYS A 120 -8.77 4.40 3.57
N LEU A 121 -9.90 4.23 4.26
CA LEU A 121 -10.46 5.27 5.13
C LEU A 121 -9.51 5.58 6.29
N TYR A 122 -9.03 4.53 6.95
CA TYR A 122 -8.06 4.69 8.04
C TYR A 122 -6.75 5.31 7.54
N LYS A 123 -6.23 4.91 6.38
CA LYS A 123 -5.07 5.61 5.81
C LYS A 123 -5.35 7.08 5.57
N TYR A 124 -6.46 7.41 4.93
CA TYR A 124 -6.79 8.80 4.61
C TYR A 124 -6.90 9.69 5.85
N VAL A 125 -7.57 9.21 6.91
CA VAL A 125 -7.80 9.99 8.12
C VAL A 125 -6.51 10.16 8.94
N PHE A 126 -5.65 9.14 8.98
CA PHE A 126 -4.53 9.12 9.91
C PHE A 126 -3.18 9.49 9.28
N THR A 127 -3.03 9.38 7.95
CA THR A 127 -1.80 9.78 7.25
C THR A 127 -1.57 11.29 7.39
N PRO A 128 -0.40 11.73 7.85
CA PRO A 128 -0.06 13.16 7.91
C PRO A 128 0.03 13.73 6.49
N GLU A 129 -0.66 14.84 6.24
CA GLU A 129 -0.62 15.55 4.96
C GLU A 129 0.72 16.30 4.84
N VAL A 130 1.55 15.91 3.87
CA VAL A 130 2.80 16.63 3.57
C VAL A 130 2.48 17.72 2.54
N LYS A 131 2.46 18.98 2.97
CA LYS A 131 2.29 20.12 2.07
C LYS A 131 3.67 20.59 1.58
N LEU A 132 3.88 20.55 0.27
CA LEU A 132 5.04 21.16 -0.37
C LEU A 132 4.68 22.61 -0.71
N ASP A 133 5.26 23.57 0.02
CA ASP A 133 5.13 24.99 -0.31
C ASP A 133 6.31 25.38 -1.22
N LEU A 134 6.01 25.65 -2.50
CA LEU A 134 7.00 26.02 -3.50
C LEU A 134 6.97 27.54 -3.68
N SER A 135 7.91 28.23 -3.06
CA SER A 135 8.17 29.65 -3.33
C SER A 135 9.15 29.78 -4.50
N LEU A 136 8.64 30.19 -5.67
CA LEU A 136 9.47 30.50 -6.83
C LEU A 136 9.70 32.01 -6.90
N THR A 137 10.94 32.44 -6.74
CA THR A 137 11.36 33.82 -7.05
C THR A 137 11.95 33.82 -8.44
N TYR A 138 11.19 34.38 -9.40
CA TYR A 138 11.69 34.59 -10.75
C TYR A 138 12.55 35.85 -10.76
N SER A 139 13.87 35.70 -10.91
CA SER A 139 14.74 36.83 -11.22
C SER A 139 14.48 37.22 -12.66
N GLU A 140 13.87 38.39 -12.90
CA GLU A 140 13.78 38.97 -14.24
C GLU A 140 15.19 39.14 -14.80
N THR A 141 15.57 38.30 -15.76
CA THR A 141 16.72 38.56 -16.62
C THR A 141 16.34 39.75 -17.49
N VAL A 142 16.94 40.89 -17.19
CA VAL A 142 16.82 42.12 -18.00
C VAL A 142 17.15 41.75 -19.44
N GLU A 143 16.19 41.94 -20.35
CA GLU A 143 16.40 41.86 -21.80
C GLU A 143 17.46 42.90 -22.20
N GLU A 144 18.61 42.44 -22.68
CA GLU A 144 19.51 43.25 -23.49
C GLU A 144 19.46 42.75 -24.95
N GLU A 145 18.82 43.52 -25.82
CA GLU A 145 19.14 43.61 -27.26
C GLU A 145 19.51 45.08 -27.56
N PRO A 146 20.36 45.40 -28.57
CA PRO A 146 20.73 44.56 -29.71
C PRO A 146 22.24 44.45 -30.03
N LEU A 147 22.53 43.41 -30.80
CA LEU A 147 23.79 42.98 -31.43
C LEU A 147 24.71 44.08 -31.98
N GLN A 148 26.02 43.99 -31.70
CA GLN A 148 27.11 44.35 -32.62
C GLN A 148 28.35 43.44 -32.47
N PRO A 149 29.18 43.30 -33.52
CA PRO A 149 29.92 42.07 -33.76
C PRO A 149 31.45 42.19 -33.57
N HIS A 150 32.09 41.01 -33.41
CA HIS A 150 33.54 40.72 -33.43
C HIS A 150 34.32 41.22 -32.18
N THR A 151 35.24 40.51 -31.52
CA THR A 151 36.25 39.54 -31.97
C THR A 151 36.74 38.68 -30.78
N THR A 152 37.04 37.42 -31.11
CA THR A 152 37.77 36.33 -30.45
C THR A 152 38.83 36.69 -29.38
N VAL A 153 38.84 35.92 -28.26
CA VAL A 153 39.92 34.97 -27.80
C VAL A 153 39.96 34.84 -26.26
N ASN A 154 39.68 33.60 -25.77
CA ASN A 154 40.15 32.87 -24.56
C ASN A 154 40.12 33.51 -23.16
N SER A 155 39.84 32.85 -22.03
CA SER A 155 39.51 31.49 -21.53
C SER A 155 38.98 31.74 -20.08
N SER A 156 38.15 30.96 -19.38
CA SER A 156 38.29 29.55 -18.96
C SER A 156 37.14 29.21 -17.98
N GLU A 157 36.39 28.13 -18.23
CA GLU A 157 36.04 27.01 -17.30
C GLU A 157 34.87 26.18 -17.90
N PRO A 158 34.94 24.84 -17.90
CA PRO A 158 34.07 23.97 -18.72
C PRO A 158 32.86 23.39 -17.96
N ASP A 159 31.67 23.51 -18.55
CA ASP A 159 30.42 22.88 -18.09
C ASP A 159 30.42 21.36 -18.39
N PRO A 160 30.41 20.48 -17.36
CA PRO A 160 30.51 19.02 -17.53
C PRO A 160 29.23 18.34 -18.02
N THR A 161 28.17 19.08 -18.37
CA THR A 161 26.86 18.49 -18.69
C THR A 161 26.62 18.17 -20.17
N SER A 162 27.50 18.58 -21.08
CA SER A 162 27.32 18.36 -22.53
C SER A 162 27.72 16.97 -23.02
N GLU A 163 28.84 16.40 -22.51
CA GLU A 163 29.31 15.07 -22.94
C GLU A 163 28.40 13.94 -22.43
N VAL A 164 27.91 14.06 -21.20
CA VAL A 164 27.01 13.05 -20.60
C VAL A 164 25.68 12.99 -21.36
N LYS A 165 25.14 14.13 -21.78
CA LYS A 165 23.91 14.18 -22.60
C LYS A 165 24.13 13.54 -23.97
N ALA A 166 25.26 13.81 -24.63
CA ALA A 166 25.59 13.21 -25.92
C ALA A 166 25.75 11.69 -25.84
N LEU A 167 26.38 11.18 -24.77
CA LEU A 167 26.54 9.73 -24.53
C LEU A 167 25.20 9.04 -24.26
N ILE A 168 24.31 9.67 -23.49
CA ILE A 168 22.96 9.14 -23.22
C ILE A 168 22.15 9.07 -24.52
N GLU A 169 22.14 10.14 -25.32
CA GLU A 169 21.39 10.16 -26.57
C GLU A 169 21.94 9.14 -27.58
N GLN A 170 23.27 8.98 -27.67
CA GLN A 170 23.88 7.98 -28.53
C GLN A 170 23.58 6.54 -28.07
N ALA A 171 23.53 6.29 -26.76
CA ALA A 171 23.18 4.99 -26.20
C ALA A 171 21.71 4.63 -26.48
N VAL A 172 20.80 5.60 -26.32
CA VAL A 172 19.36 5.42 -26.61
C VAL A 172 19.14 5.14 -28.10
N ARG A 173 19.80 5.89 -29.00
CA ARG A 173 19.72 5.64 -30.45
C ARG A 173 20.22 4.25 -30.84
N LYS A 174 21.30 3.76 -30.22
CA LYS A 174 21.84 2.41 -30.48
C LYS A 174 20.88 1.31 -30.00
N GLN A 175 20.25 1.47 -28.83
CA GLN A 175 19.28 0.50 -28.32
C GLN A 175 18.02 0.42 -29.19
N ILE A 176 17.48 1.56 -29.64
CA ILE A 176 16.31 1.58 -30.52
C ILE A 176 16.61 0.88 -31.86
N ALA A 177 17.78 1.12 -32.45
CA ALA A 177 18.19 0.47 -33.68
C ALA A 177 18.36 -1.05 -33.51
N PHE A 178 18.89 -1.50 -32.37
CA PHE A 178 19.05 -2.92 -32.06
C PHE A 178 17.69 -3.63 -31.90
N VAL A 179 16.78 -3.05 -31.11
CA VAL A 179 15.44 -3.61 -30.87
C VAL A 179 14.60 -3.64 -32.15
N SER A 180 14.70 -2.61 -32.99
CA SER A 180 14.01 -2.58 -34.29
C SER A 180 14.49 -3.70 -35.22
N GLY A 181 15.81 -3.95 -35.27
CA GLY A 181 16.37 -5.04 -36.08
C GLY A 181 15.96 -6.43 -35.59
N GLU A 182 15.88 -6.63 -34.28
CA GLU A 182 15.45 -7.90 -33.68
C GLU A 182 13.97 -8.20 -33.98
N LEU A 183 13.13 -7.16 -33.97
CA LEU A 183 11.72 -7.26 -34.34
C LEU A 183 11.52 -7.62 -35.82
N ASP A 184 12.27 -6.98 -36.71
CA ASP A 184 12.23 -7.26 -38.15
C ASP A 184 12.69 -8.69 -38.47
N GLN A 185 13.70 -9.19 -37.74
CA GLN A 185 14.16 -10.57 -37.88
C GLN A 185 13.09 -11.55 -37.40
N ARG A 186 12.45 -11.29 -36.26
CA ARG A 186 11.33 -12.10 -35.76
C ARG A 186 10.14 -12.13 -36.72
N MET A 187 9.81 -11.01 -37.36
CA MET A 187 8.73 -10.94 -38.35
C MET A 187 9.04 -11.79 -39.60
N LYS A 188 10.31 -11.81 -40.04
CA LYS A 188 10.74 -12.68 -41.16
C LYS A 188 10.70 -14.16 -40.78
N ASP A 189 11.18 -14.52 -39.60
CA ASP A 189 11.19 -15.90 -39.13
C ASP A 189 9.76 -16.47 -38.97
N MET A 190 8.82 -15.63 -38.54
CA MET A 190 7.40 -15.98 -38.43
C MET A 190 6.73 -16.18 -39.82
N ALA A 191 7.10 -15.37 -40.81
CA ALA A 191 6.59 -15.52 -42.18
C ALA A 191 7.10 -16.78 -42.88
N LEU A 192 8.32 -17.24 -42.56
CA LEU A 192 8.91 -18.45 -43.14
C LEU A 192 8.30 -19.75 -42.60
N GLN A 193 7.81 -19.76 -41.35
CA GLN A 193 7.17 -20.95 -40.77
C GLN A 193 5.77 -21.26 -41.33
N HIS A 194 5.11 -20.30 -42.01
CA HIS A 194 3.76 -20.50 -42.54
C HIS A 194 3.71 -21.12 -43.96
N ASN A 195 4.85 -21.33 -44.61
CA ASN A 195 4.92 -21.90 -45.97
C ASN A 195 5.20 -23.41 -46.03
N GLY A 196 5.01 -24.15 -44.93
CA GLY A 196 5.30 -25.60 -44.82
C GLY A 196 4.13 -26.51 -44.39
N SER A 197 3.09 -26.64 -45.23
CA SER A 197 2.11 -27.78 -45.33
C SER A 197 1.13 -28.06 -44.15
N PRO A 198 0.08 -28.92 -44.28
CA PRO A 198 -0.82 -29.29 -45.40
C PRO A 198 -2.33 -28.97 -45.12
N GLN A 199 -3.19 -29.11 -46.15
CA GLN A 199 -4.65 -28.88 -46.13
C GLN A 199 -5.43 -29.61 -45.01
N PRO A 200 -6.45 -28.99 -44.38
CA PRO A 200 -7.31 -29.63 -43.39
C PRO A 200 -8.48 -30.44 -44.01
N PRO A 201 -8.97 -31.51 -43.34
CA PRO A 201 -10.03 -32.39 -43.86
C PRO A 201 -11.44 -31.81 -43.69
N GLN A 202 -12.31 -32.07 -44.69
CA GLN A 202 -13.72 -31.67 -44.75
C GLN A 202 -14.62 -32.43 -43.75
N PRO A 203 -15.64 -31.81 -43.13
CA PRO A 203 -16.54 -32.48 -42.19
C PRO A 203 -17.70 -33.20 -42.90
N LYS A 204 -17.96 -34.46 -42.51
CA LYS A 204 -19.10 -35.28 -42.93
C LYS A 204 -20.38 -34.82 -42.22
N ASN A 205 -21.41 -34.50 -43.02
CA ASN A 205 -22.72 -34.10 -42.56
C ASN A 205 -23.59 -35.35 -42.31
N ASN A 206 -23.81 -35.72 -41.04
CA ASN A 206 -24.79 -36.76 -40.68
C ASN A 206 -26.06 -36.08 -40.15
N LYS A 207 -27.12 -36.08 -40.97
CA LYS A 207 -28.50 -35.82 -40.53
C LYS A 207 -28.94 -36.97 -39.62
N LYS A 208 -29.32 -36.67 -38.38
CA LYS A 208 -30.17 -37.54 -37.55
C LYS A 208 -31.61 -37.02 -37.62
N GLN A 209 -32.51 -38.00 -37.69
CA GLN A 209 -33.97 -37.99 -37.60
C GLN A 209 -34.57 -36.90 -36.72
#